data_AF-A0A379VZV9-F1
#
_entry.id   AF-A0A379VZV9-F1
#
_cell.length_a   1.000
_cell.length_b   1.000
_cell.length_c   1.000
_cell.angle_alpha   90.00
_cell.angle_beta   90.00
_cell.angle_gamma   90.00
#
_symmetry.space_group_name_H-M   'P 1'
#
loop_
_entity.id
_entity.type
_entity.pdbx_description
1 polymer ?
#
loop_
_entity_poly.entity_id
_entity_poly.type
_entity_poly.pdbx_seq_one_letter_code
_entity_poly.pdbx_strand_id
1 'polypeptide(L)'
;MLTGNDNVNLQRAGIDLAIYFDDAPSAQLTHHFLMDEAILPVCSPDYARRFALQDNLNNLRHCTLLHDRQAWSNDSGTDEWHSWAQHFAVNLPDSSGIGFDRSDLAVIAAMNHIGVAMGRKRLVQKRLDSGELIAPFGDMRLKCHQHYYVTTLPGRQWPKIEAFIRWLQEQV
;
A
#
# COMPACT_ATOMS: atom_id res chain seq x y z
N MET A 1 20.13 2.85 3.52
CA MET A 1 18.80 3.00 2.94
C MET A 1 17.89 3.54 4.04
N LEU A 2 17.23 4.67 3.81
CA LEU A 2 16.28 5.26 4.75
C LEU A 2 14.87 4.91 4.28
N THR A 3 13.98 4.51 5.20
CA THR A 3 12.58 4.15 4.91
C THR A 3 11.70 4.76 5.98
N GLY A 4 10.60 5.39 5.58
CA GLY A 4 9.64 6.01 6.48
C GLY A 4 8.54 6.70 5.68
N ASN A 5 7.61 7.35 6.38
CA ASN A 5 6.48 8.05 5.75
C ASN A 5 6.74 9.56 5.58
N ASP A 6 7.86 10.06 6.09
CA ASP A 6 8.23 11.47 6.01
C ASP A 6 8.89 11.83 4.68
N ASN A 7 8.56 13.01 4.18
CA ASN A 7 9.30 13.64 3.09
C ASN A 7 10.72 14.00 3.55
N VAL A 8 11.73 13.50 2.82
CA VAL A 8 13.13 13.75 3.15
C VAL A 8 13.65 14.95 2.37
N ASN A 9 14.42 15.82 3.04
CA ASN A 9 15.21 16.84 2.35
C ASN A 9 16.45 16.19 1.72
N LEU A 10 16.40 15.88 0.41
CA LEU A 10 17.47 15.21 -0.32
C LEU A 10 18.83 15.92 -0.17
N GLN A 11 18.83 17.25 -0.20
CA GLN A 11 20.06 18.04 -0.12
C GLN A 11 20.72 17.95 1.26
N ARG A 12 19.96 18.15 2.34
CA ARG A 12 20.47 18.08 3.72
C ARG A 12 20.87 16.67 4.12
N ALA A 13 20.13 15.67 3.62
CA ALA A 13 20.38 14.26 3.94
C ALA A 13 21.49 13.62 3.08
N GLY A 14 22.01 14.32 2.06
CA GLY A 14 23.00 13.76 1.14
C GLY A 14 22.46 12.59 0.32
N ILE A 15 21.16 12.61 0.02
CA ILE A 15 20.47 11.54 -0.72
C ILE A 15 20.43 11.91 -2.20
N ASP A 16 20.89 10.99 -3.05
CA ASP A 16 20.90 11.17 -4.51
C ASP A 16 19.51 10.92 -5.13
N LEU A 17 18.77 9.91 -4.63
CA LEU A 17 17.42 9.55 -5.09
C LEU A 17 16.53 9.10 -3.93
N ALA A 18 15.23 9.37 -4.03
CA ALA A 18 14.19 8.82 -3.17
C ALA A 18 13.09 8.18 -4.02
N ILE A 19 12.45 7.11 -3.52
CA ILE A 19 11.24 6.53 -4.11
C ILE A 19 10.09 6.91 -3.19
N TYR A 20 9.09 7.58 -3.75
CA TYR A 20 7.89 7.98 -3.03
C TYR A 20 6.66 7.27 -3.61
N PHE A 21 5.62 7.20 -2.80
CA PHE A 21 4.28 6.75 -3.19
C PHE A 21 3.31 7.86 -2.81
N ASP A 22 2.93 8.68 -3.78
CA ASP A 22 2.07 9.84 -3.56
C ASP A 22 1.38 10.24 -4.88
N ASP A 23 0.43 11.16 -4.84
CA ASP A 23 -0.22 11.76 -6.00
C ASP A 23 0.17 13.24 -6.21
N ALA A 24 0.85 13.84 -5.23
CA ALA A 24 1.24 15.25 -5.22
C ALA A 24 2.77 15.44 -5.14
N PRO A 25 3.54 15.07 -6.18
CA PRO A 25 4.99 15.24 -6.17
C PRO A 25 5.41 16.70 -6.04
N SER A 26 6.47 16.96 -5.26
CA SER A 26 6.98 18.32 -5.01
C SER A 26 7.56 18.96 -6.28
N ALA A 27 6.97 20.05 -6.75
CA ALA A 27 7.45 20.82 -7.91
C ALA A 27 8.90 21.34 -7.82
N GLN A 28 9.55 21.25 -6.65
CA GLN A 28 10.95 21.63 -6.44
C GLN A 28 11.94 20.50 -6.79
N LEU A 29 11.46 19.32 -7.18
CA LEU A 29 12.28 18.15 -7.48
C LEU A 29 11.98 17.64 -8.89
N THR A 30 12.85 16.78 -9.42
CA THR A 30 12.62 16.07 -10.68
C THR A 30 12.03 14.70 -10.37
N HIS A 31 10.98 14.30 -11.09
CA HIS A 31 10.26 13.06 -10.85
C HIS A 31 10.24 12.17 -12.08
N HIS A 32 10.35 10.87 -11.86
CA HIS A 32 10.23 9.84 -12.88
C HIS A 32 9.21 8.81 -12.41
N PHE A 33 8.10 8.68 -13.15
CA PHE A 33 7.12 7.63 -12.90
C PHE A 33 7.80 6.26 -12.92
N LEU A 34 7.43 5.41 -11.96
CA LEU A 34 7.84 4.00 -11.91
C LEU A 34 6.67 3.09 -12.24
N MET A 35 5.62 3.11 -11.42
CA MET A 35 4.52 2.16 -11.54
C MET A 35 3.29 2.61 -10.77
N ASP A 36 2.13 2.15 -11.25
CA ASP A 36 0.86 2.22 -10.54
C ASP A 36 0.76 1.15 -9.44
N GLU A 37 -0.12 1.39 -8.46
CA GLU A 37 -0.47 0.44 -7.40
C GLU A 37 -1.99 0.20 -7.35
N ALA A 38 -2.38 -0.92 -6.76
CA ALA A 38 -3.76 -1.17 -6.35
C ALA A 38 -3.80 -1.74 -4.93
N ILE A 39 -4.91 -1.55 -4.23
CA ILE A 39 -5.16 -2.14 -2.93
C ILE A 39 -6.30 -3.16 -3.00
N LEU A 40 -6.21 -4.21 -2.20
CA LEU A 40 -7.27 -5.22 -2.07
C LEU A 40 -7.29 -5.82 -0.65
N PRO A 41 -8.45 -6.31 -0.17
CA PRO A 41 -8.52 -7.01 1.10
C PRO A 41 -7.68 -8.28 1.06
N VAL A 42 -6.88 -8.50 2.11
CA VAL A 42 -6.07 -9.70 2.29
C VAL A 42 -6.15 -10.19 3.73
N CYS A 43 -6.15 -11.50 3.91
CA CYS A 43 -6.03 -12.14 5.22
C CYS A 43 -5.36 -13.51 5.08
N SER A 44 -5.00 -14.11 6.21
CA SER A 44 -4.52 -15.49 6.21
C SER A 44 -5.64 -16.49 5.84
N PRO A 45 -5.30 -17.63 5.22
CA PRO A 45 -6.27 -18.69 4.90
C PRO A 45 -7.12 -19.12 6.10
N ASP A 46 -6.49 -19.24 7.27
CA ASP A 46 -7.13 -19.65 8.52
C ASP A 46 -8.17 -18.64 9.01
N TYR A 47 -7.87 -17.34 8.91
CA TYR A 47 -8.84 -16.30 9.26
C TYR A 47 -10.04 -16.35 8.31
N ALA A 48 -9.79 -16.48 7.00
CA ALA A 48 -10.85 -16.59 6.01
C ALA A 48 -11.75 -17.81 6.23
N ARG A 49 -11.19 -18.97 6.62
CA ARG A 49 -11.98 -20.16 6.97
C ARG A 49 -12.81 -19.93 8.23
N ARG A 50 -12.20 -19.37 9.29
CA ARG A 50 -12.86 -19.12 10.58
C ARG A 50 -14.08 -18.20 10.45
N PHE A 51 -14.00 -17.18 9.60
CA PHE A 51 -15.06 -16.20 9.37
C PHE A 51 -15.85 -16.45 8.07
N ALA A 52 -15.61 -17.58 7.40
CA ALA A 52 -16.25 -17.95 6.14
C ALA A 52 -16.27 -16.80 5.11
N LEU A 53 -15.10 -16.20 4.83
CA LEU A 53 -14.98 -14.99 4.01
C LEU A 53 -14.90 -15.25 2.51
N GLN A 54 -14.51 -16.44 2.07
CA GLN A 54 -14.34 -16.74 0.65
C GLN A 54 -15.66 -16.50 -0.10
N ASP A 55 -15.63 -15.53 -1.01
CA ASP A 55 -16.78 -15.07 -1.82
C ASP A 55 -18.01 -14.65 -1.00
N ASN A 56 -17.85 -14.37 0.29
CA ASN A 56 -18.93 -13.94 1.18
C ASN A 56 -18.59 -12.62 1.87
N LEU A 57 -18.78 -11.55 1.10
CA LEU A 57 -18.49 -10.19 1.53
C LEU A 57 -19.27 -9.76 2.78
N ASN A 58 -20.49 -10.27 2.97
CA ASN A 58 -21.33 -9.93 4.12
C ASN A 58 -20.67 -10.31 5.46
N ASN A 59 -19.79 -11.32 5.47
CA ASN A 59 -19.09 -11.75 6.68
C ASN A 59 -17.95 -10.80 7.09
N LEU A 60 -17.55 -9.87 6.22
CA LEU A 60 -16.56 -8.84 6.55
C LEU A 60 -16.98 -8.01 7.77
N ARG A 61 -18.29 -7.79 7.98
CA ARG A 61 -18.82 -7.05 9.14
C ARG A 61 -18.51 -7.72 10.50
N HIS A 62 -18.13 -8.98 10.50
CA HIS A 62 -17.77 -9.75 11.69
C HIS A 62 -16.25 -9.80 11.92
N CYS A 63 -15.48 -9.19 11.03
CA CYS A 63 -14.03 -9.22 11.05
C CYS A 63 -13.44 -7.98 11.70
N THR A 64 -12.24 -8.14 12.24
CA THR A 64 -11.39 -7.01 12.61
C THR A 64 -10.75 -6.45 11.35
N LEU A 65 -11.07 -5.21 11.01
CA LEU A 65 -10.37 -4.48 9.95
C LEU A 65 -9.03 -3.97 10.47
N LEU A 66 -7.98 -4.17 9.69
CA LEU A 66 -6.64 -3.70 9.96
C LEU A 66 -6.35 -2.52 9.02
N HIS A 67 -6.00 -1.40 9.63
CA HIS A 67 -5.84 -0.12 8.96
C HIS A 67 -4.38 0.29 8.84
N ASP A 68 -4.03 0.87 7.70
CA ASP A 68 -2.80 1.65 7.54
C ASP A 68 -3.16 3.12 7.74
N ARG A 69 -2.92 3.63 8.95
CA ARG A 69 -3.33 4.98 9.35
C ARG A 69 -2.59 6.09 8.60
N GLN A 70 -1.54 5.74 7.87
CA GLN A 70 -0.78 6.65 7.02
C GLN A 70 -0.78 6.14 5.57
N ALA A 71 -1.81 5.39 5.17
CA ALA A 71 -1.97 4.92 3.79
C ALA A 71 -1.95 6.09 2.81
N TRP A 72 -2.64 7.18 3.17
CA TRP A 72 -2.77 8.41 2.40
C TRP A 72 -2.54 9.64 3.26
N SER A 73 -2.34 10.79 2.59
CA SER A 73 -1.96 12.07 3.19
C SER A 73 -3.08 12.78 3.97
N ASN A 74 -4.30 12.25 4.00
CA ASN A 74 -5.50 12.92 4.51
C ASN A 74 -5.89 12.61 5.96
N ASP A 75 -5.01 12.01 6.77
CA ASP A 75 -5.06 11.93 8.25
C ASP A 75 -6.34 11.32 8.88
N SER A 76 -7.23 10.69 8.10
CA SER A 76 -8.39 9.99 8.67
C SER A 76 -8.02 8.60 9.22
N GLY A 77 -6.93 8.04 8.71
CA GLY A 77 -6.34 6.78 9.12
C GLY A 77 -7.21 5.54 8.87
N THR A 78 -8.26 5.69 8.04
CA THR A 78 -9.17 4.61 7.62
C THR A 78 -9.56 4.71 6.14
N ASP A 79 -8.96 5.65 5.42
CA ASP A 79 -9.41 6.06 4.08
C ASP A 79 -9.29 4.92 3.05
N GLU A 80 -8.31 4.04 3.22
CA GLU A 80 -8.06 2.89 2.35
C GLU A 80 -9.26 1.94 2.30
N TRP A 81 -9.85 1.66 3.47
CA TRP A 81 -11.05 0.85 3.57
C TRP A 81 -12.28 1.60 3.07
N HIS A 82 -12.42 2.89 3.40
CA HIS A 82 -13.56 3.70 2.97
C HIS A 82 -13.65 3.82 1.46
N SER A 83 -12.55 4.08 0.76
CA SER A 83 -12.60 4.21 -0.71
C SER A 83 -12.81 2.87 -1.38
N TRP A 84 -12.21 1.80 -0.86
CA TRP A 84 -12.47 0.45 -1.36
C TRP A 84 -13.95 0.08 -1.20
N ALA A 85 -14.51 0.31 -0.02
CA ALA A 85 -15.90 0.04 0.27
C ALA A 85 -16.85 0.89 -0.58
N GLN A 86 -16.56 2.19 -0.75
CA GLN A 86 -17.34 3.07 -1.60
C GLN A 86 -17.30 2.61 -3.07
N HIS A 87 -16.12 2.25 -3.58
CA HIS A 87 -15.95 1.80 -4.97
C HIS A 87 -16.75 0.53 -5.27
N PHE A 88 -16.79 -0.41 -4.32
CA PHE A 88 -17.48 -1.70 -4.48
C PHE A 88 -18.88 -1.75 -3.83
N ALA A 89 -19.42 -0.61 -3.38
CA ALA A 89 -20.72 -0.49 -2.71
C ALA A 89 -20.88 -1.45 -1.51
N VAL A 90 -19.85 -1.55 -0.67
CA VAL A 90 -19.78 -2.42 0.49
C VAL A 90 -20.06 -1.62 1.75
N ASN A 91 -20.89 -2.16 2.64
CA ASN A 91 -21.07 -1.60 3.97
C ASN A 91 -19.97 -2.13 4.91
N LEU A 92 -19.14 -1.22 5.43
CA LEU A 92 -18.15 -1.55 6.44
C LEU A 92 -18.80 -1.71 7.83
N PRO A 93 -18.21 -2.52 8.73
CA PRO A 93 -18.62 -2.57 10.12
C PRO A 93 -18.39 -1.23 10.84
N ASP A 94 -19.26 -0.91 11.79
CA ASP A 94 -19.14 0.30 12.65
C ASP A 94 -17.98 0.23 13.66
N SER A 95 -17.32 -0.93 13.82
CA SER A 95 -16.25 -1.12 14.80
C SER A 95 -14.97 -0.42 14.37
N SER A 96 -14.34 0.36 15.26
CA SER A 96 -13.00 0.88 15.05
C SER A 96 -12.01 -0.29 15.00
N GLY A 97 -11.51 -0.59 13.80
CA GLY A 97 -10.50 -1.61 13.58
C GLY A 97 -9.18 -1.33 14.32
N ILE A 98 -8.15 -2.15 14.06
CA ILE A 98 -6.81 -1.94 14.60
C ILE A 98 -6.02 -1.12 13.58
N GLY A 99 -5.42 -0.02 14.02
CA GLY A 99 -4.60 0.83 13.15
C GLY A 99 -3.10 0.66 13.36
N PHE A 100 -2.36 0.69 12.27
CA PHE A 100 -0.90 0.68 12.19
C PHE A 100 -0.42 1.93 11.47
N ASP A 101 0.82 2.36 11.68
CA ASP A 101 1.42 3.48 10.96
C ASP A 101 1.99 3.09 9.59
N ARG A 102 2.00 1.80 9.26
CA ARG A 102 2.50 1.28 7.99
C ARG A 102 1.70 0.06 7.49
N SER A 103 1.48 0.01 6.17
CA SER A 103 0.82 -1.12 5.50
C SER A 103 1.46 -2.49 5.79
N ASP A 104 2.79 -2.57 5.86
CA ASP A 104 3.47 -3.86 6.07
C ASP A 104 3.20 -4.44 7.47
N LEU A 105 3.02 -3.60 8.50
CA LEU A 105 2.63 -4.05 9.84
C LEU A 105 1.19 -4.58 9.86
N ALA A 106 0.27 -3.90 9.19
CA ALA A 106 -1.11 -4.38 9.03
C ALA A 106 -1.16 -5.74 8.31
N VAL A 107 -0.35 -5.90 7.26
CA VAL A 107 -0.22 -7.18 6.54
C VAL A 107 0.38 -8.28 7.44
N ILE A 108 1.40 -7.99 8.23
CA ILE A 108 1.97 -8.94 9.20
C ILE A 108 0.91 -9.38 10.21
N ALA A 109 0.08 -8.47 10.72
CA ALA A 109 -1.02 -8.82 11.61
C ALA A 109 -2.07 -9.71 10.92
N ALA A 110 -2.40 -9.45 9.65
CA ALA A 110 -3.32 -10.29 8.86
C ALA A 110 -2.78 -11.73 8.68
N MET A 111 -1.47 -11.87 8.45
CA MET A 111 -0.79 -13.16 8.38
C MET A 111 -0.90 -13.94 9.70
N ASN A 112 -0.87 -13.24 10.83
CA ASN A 112 -1.00 -13.81 12.18
C ASN A 112 -2.46 -13.96 12.65
N HIS A 113 -3.41 -14.05 11.72
CA HIS A 113 -4.82 -14.32 11.99
C HIS A 113 -5.53 -13.26 12.86
N ILE A 114 -5.04 -12.02 12.86
CA ILE A 114 -5.63 -10.95 13.66
C ILE A 114 -6.86 -10.34 12.97
N GLY A 115 -6.84 -10.23 11.64
CA GLY A 115 -7.86 -9.50 10.91
C GLY A 115 -7.68 -9.56 9.39
N VAL A 116 -8.46 -8.71 8.71
CA VAL A 116 -8.34 -8.44 7.27
C VAL A 116 -7.66 -7.09 7.10
N ALA A 117 -6.59 -7.04 6.32
CA ALA A 117 -5.89 -5.79 5.99
C ALA A 117 -6.18 -5.37 4.55
N MET A 118 -6.03 -4.08 4.25
CA MET A 118 -5.86 -3.62 2.86
C MET A 118 -4.40 -3.81 2.45
N GLY A 119 -4.15 -4.79 1.61
CA GLY A 119 -2.83 -5.07 1.06
C GLY A 119 -2.55 -4.25 -0.18
N ARG A 120 -1.37 -3.65 -0.29
CA ARG A 120 -0.86 -3.10 -1.57
C ARG A 120 -0.49 -4.26 -2.48
N LYS A 121 -1.23 -4.42 -3.58
CA LYS A 121 -1.26 -5.62 -4.44
C LYS A 121 0.14 -6.06 -4.83
N ARG A 122 0.99 -5.14 -5.32
CA ARG A 122 2.38 -5.49 -5.71
C ARG A 122 3.20 -5.98 -4.52
N LEU A 123 3.08 -5.34 -3.36
CA LEU A 123 3.85 -5.69 -2.17
C LEU A 123 3.41 -7.02 -1.55
N VAL A 124 2.12 -7.35 -1.62
CA VAL A 124 1.58 -8.60 -1.08
C VAL A 124 1.56 -9.74 -2.09
N GLN A 125 1.87 -9.48 -3.38
CA GLN A 125 1.74 -10.47 -4.46
C GLN A 125 2.50 -11.76 -4.16
N LYS A 126 3.76 -11.67 -3.72
CA LYS A 126 4.56 -12.86 -3.37
C LYS A 126 3.91 -13.71 -2.27
N ARG A 127 3.21 -13.09 -1.32
CA ARG A 127 2.51 -13.78 -0.23
C ARG A 127 1.18 -14.39 -0.67
N LEU A 128 0.52 -13.76 -1.64
CA LEU A 128 -0.64 -14.34 -2.32
C LEU A 128 -0.21 -15.57 -3.13
N ASP A 129 0.90 -15.48 -3.86
CA ASP A 129 1.42 -16.58 -4.68
C ASP A 129 1.89 -17.76 -3.83
N SER A 130 2.48 -17.50 -2.66
CA SER A 130 2.90 -18.56 -1.72
C SER A 130 1.74 -19.14 -0.88
N GLY A 131 0.56 -18.51 -0.91
CA GLY A 131 -0.59 -18.90 -0.09
C GLY A 131 -0.50 -18.52 1.39
N GLU A 132 0.51 -17.73 1.80
CA GLU A 132 0.60 -17.13 3.14
C GLU A 132 -0.56 -16.17 3.41
N LEU A 133 -1.01 -15.49 2.36
CA LEU A 133 -2.20 -14.65 2.34
C LEU A 133 -3.12 -15.12 1.23
N ILE A 134 -4.41 -14.80 1.37
CA ILE A 134 -5.39 -14.88 0.31
C ILE A 134 -6.11 -13.55 0.15
N ALA A 135 -6.65 -13.31 -1.04
CA ALA A 135 -7.65 -12.27 -1.27
C ALA A 135 -9.05 -12.93 -1.16
N PRO A 136 -9.76 -12.78 -0.03
CA PRO A 136 -10.97 -13.57 0.24
C PRO A 136 -12.17 -13.22 -0.66
N PHE A 137 -12.12 -12.08 -1.36
CA PHE A 137 -13.22 -11.58 -2.20
C PHE A 137 -12.82 -11.50 -3.68
N GLY A 138 -11.95 -12.40 -4.15
CA GLY A 138 -11.49 -12.44 -5.53
C GLY A 138 -10.67 -11.20 -5.94
N ASP A 139 -10.87 -10.73 -7.17
CA ASP A 139 -10.10 -9.63 -7.78
C ASP A 139 -10.73 -8.24 -7.55
N MET A 140 -11.32 -8.02 -6.37
CA MET A 140 -11.84 -6.71 -5.95
C MET A 140 -10.70 -5.77 -5.57
N ARG A 141 -9.84 -5.44 -6.53
CA ARG A 141 -8.74 -4.47 -6.37
C ARG A 141 -9.19 -3.07 -6.74
N LEU A 142 -8.86 -2.09 -5.90
CA LEU A 142 -9.03 -0.68 -6.19
C LEU A 142 -7.70 -0.09 -6.64
N LYS A 143 -7.64 0.46 -7.86
CA LYS A 143 -6.46 1.19 -8.32
C LYS A 143 -6.25 2.44 -7.45
N CYS A 144 -5.04 2.64 -6.95
CA CYS A 144 -4.69 3.84 -6.18
C CYS A 144 -4.64 5.07 -7.11
N HIS A 145 -4.95 6.24 -6.56
CA HIS A 145 -4.68 7.50 -7.25
C HIS A 145 -3.18 7.83 -7.21
N GLN A 146 -2.54 7.49 -6.10
CA GLN A 146 -1.09 7.58 -5.93
C GLN A 146 -0.35 6.55 -6.78
N HIS A 147 0.88 6.88 -7.13
CA HIS A 147 1.78 6.02 -7.89
C HIS A 147 3.19 6.09 -7.31
N TYR A 148 4.00 5.08 -7.61
CA TYR A 148 5.40 5.12 -7.25
C TYR A 148 6.18 5.97 -8.25
N TYR A 149 7.05 6.84 -7.75
CA TYR A 149 7.95 7.64 -8.58
C TYR A 149 9.33 7.81 -7.92
N VAL A 150 10.37 7.87 -8.74
CA VAL A 150 11.72 8.27 -8.29
C VAL A 150 11.80 9.78 -8.29
N THR A 151 12.44 10.34 -7.28
CA THR A 151 12.69 11.78 -7.17
C THR A 151 14.18 12.08 -6.99
N THR A 152 14.65 13.13 -7.68
CA THR A 152 16.03 13.61 -7.63
C THR A 152 16.08 15.14 -7.46
N LEU A 153 17.24 15.67 -7.05
CA LEU A 153 17.45 17.12 -7.01
C LEU A 153 17.52 17.68 -8.44
N PRO A 154 16.87 18.84 -8.72
CA PRO A 154 16.92 19.47 -10.03
C PRO A 154 18.37 19.75 -10.46
N GLY A 155 18.67 19.50 -11.74
CA GLY A 155 19.99 19.78 -12.32
C GLY A 155 21.12 18.82 -11.89
N ARG A 156 20.87 17.82 -11.02
CA ARG A 156 21.83 16.76 -10.72
C ARG A 156 21.68 15.57 -11.68
N GLN A 157 22.08 15.79 -12.93
CA GLN A 157 22.16 14.76 -13.96
C GLN A 157 23.50 14.03 -13.91
N TRP A 158 23.67 13.16 -12.92
CA TRP A 158 24.87 12.32 -12.84
C TRP A 158 24.64 11.00 -13.59
N PRO A 159 25.59 10.52 -14.42
CA PRO A 159 25.42 9.29 -15.18
C PRO A 159 25.05 8.07 -14.32
N LYS A 160 25.55 8.00 -13.07
CA LYS A 160 25.20 6.95 -12.11
C LYS A 160 23.72 6.98 -11.71
N ILE A 161 23.13 8.17 -11.59
CA ILE A 161 21.72 8.37 -11.20
C ILE A 161 20.83 7.97 -12.37
N GLU A 162 21.15 8.43 -13.58
CA GLU A 162 20.40 8.08 -14.79
C GLU A 162 20.45 6.57 -15.09
N ALA A 163 21.63 5.96 -14.95
CA ALA A 163 21.78 4.52 -15.10
C ALA A 163 20.93 3.74 -14.09
N PHE A 164 20.88 4.19 -12.84
CA PHE A 164 20.06 3.57 -11.80
C PHE A 164 18.56 3.74 -12.05
N ILE A 165 18.11 4.93 -12.46
CA ILE A 165 16.69 5.18 -12.79
C ILE A 165 16.27 4.28 -13.96
N ARG A 166 17.07 4.23 -15.02
CA ARG A 166 16.80 3.39 -16.20
C ARG A 166 16.72 1.91 -15.80
N TRP A 167 17.71 1.41 -15.06
CA TRP A 167 17.68 0.04 -14.56
C TRP A 167 16.43 -0.23 -13.73
N LEU A 168 16.05 0.67 -12.82
CA LEU A 168 14.89 0.50 -11.96
C LEU A 168 13.58 0.46 -12.76
N GLN A 169 13.46 1.28 -13.81
CA GLN A 169 12.31 1.26 -14.72
C GLN A 169 12.19 -0.05 -15.52
N GLU A 170 13.29 -0.77 -15.74
CA GLU A 170 13.29 -2.10 -16.37
C GLU A 170 12.90 -3.23 -15.40
N GLN A 171 12.87 -2.99 -14.09
CA GLN A 171 12.56 -4.00 -13.07
C GLN A 171 11.08 -4.05 -12.63
N VAL A 172 10.26 -3.07 -13.03
CA VAL A 172 8.88 -2.86 -12.52
C VAL A 172 7.77 -3.29 -13.47
#